data_AF-A0A854E1I6-F1
#
_entry.id   AF-A0A854E1I6-F1
#
_cell.length_a   1.000
_cell.length_b   1.000
_cell.length_c   1.000
_cell.angle_alpha   90.00
_cell.angle_beta   90.00
_cell.angle_gamma   90.00
#
_symmetry.space_group_name_H-M   'P 1'
#
loop_
_entity.id
_entity.type
_entity.pdbx_description
1 polymer ?
#
loop_
_entity_poly.entity_id
_entity_poly.type
_entity_poly.pdbx_seq_one_letter_code
_entity_poly.pdbx_strand_id
1 'polypeptide(L)'
;MTAPKDALERLHAAVADKLADTIDSMESDAKGLASILNVARQFLKDNGIDVAATPPGSPLGKLADKVSEFPFDPAEDGRLN
;
A
#
# COMPACT_ATOMS: atom_id res chain seq x y z
N MET A 1 20.83 13.03 12.01
CA MET A 1 20.60 11.76 12.73
C MET A 1 19.75 10.89 11.82
N THR A 2 20.26 9.73 11.39
CA THR A 2 19.48 8.74 10.64
C THR A 2 18.88 7.74 11.63
N ALA A 3 17.62 7.34 11.40
CA ALA A 3 16.97 6.33 12.25
C ALA A 3 17.69 4.97 12.10
N PRO A 4 17.73 4.14 13.16
CA PRO A 4 18.23 2.77 13.06
C PRO A 4 17.44 1.95 12.04
N LYS A 5 18.12 1.06 11.30
CA LYS A 5 17.48 0.21 10.28
C LYS A 5 16.32 -0.61 10.85
N ASP A 6 16.52 -1.26 12.00
CA ASP A 6 15.47 -2.02 12.68
C ASP A 6 14.24 -1.18 13.06
N ALA A 7 14.44 0.11 13.35
CA ALA A 7 13.34 1.01 13.67
C ALA A 7 12.55 1.37 12.41
N LEU A 8 13.23 1.58 11.28
CA LEU A 8 12.61 1.80 9.98
C LEU A 8 11.87 0.56 9.48
N GLU A 9 12.46 -0.63 9.61
CA GLU A 9 11.81 -1.90 9.24
C GLU A 9 10.53 -2.14 10.03
N ARG A 10 10.58 -1.92 11.36
CA ARG A 10 9.39 -2.01 12.22
C ARG A 10 8.33 -0.97 11.85
N LEU A 11 8.74 0.26 11.53
CA LEU A 11 7.82 1.30 11.09
C LEU A 11 7.16 0.93 9.76
N HIS A 12 7.92 0.45 8.79
CA HIS A 12 7.38 0.02 7.50
C HIS A 12 6.41 -1.15 7.66
N ALA A 13 6.76 -2.14 8.49
CA ALA A 13 5.87 -3.26 8.81
C ALA A 13 4.55 -2.76 9.42
N ALA A 14 4.62 -1.90 10.44
CA ALA A 14 3.43 -1.38 11.11
C ALA A 14 2.54 -0.55 10.18
N VAL A 15 3.12 0.29 9.33
CA VAL A 15 2.37 1.08 8.34
C VAL A 15 1.72 0.17 7.31
N ALA A 16 2.44 -0.86 6.84
CA ALA A 16 1.93 -1.79 5.84
C ALA A 16 0.76 -2.64 6.36
N ASP A 17 0.91 -3.24 7.55
CA ASP A 17 -0.19 -3.97 8.19
C ASP A 17 -1.39 -3.04 8.41
N LYS A 18 -1.18 -1.81 8.90
CA LYS A 18 -2.28 -0.89 9.15
C LYS A 18 -3.03 -0.49 7.87
N LEU A 19 -2.30 -0.26 6.78
CA LEU A 19 -2.91 0.06 5.49
C LEU A 19 -3.67 -1.14 4.91
N ALA A 20 -3.10 -2.35 4.99
CA ALA A 20 -3.74 -3.58 4.54
C ALA A 20 -5.03 -3.86 5.31
N ASP A 21 -4.99 -3.79 6.65
CA ASP A 21 -6.17 -3.97 7.51
C ASP A 21 -7.26 -2.94 7.22
N THR A 22 -6.86 -1.69 6.95
CA THR A 22 -7.80 -0.61 6.62
C THR A 22 -8.49 -0.88 5.29
N ILE A 23 -7.75 -1.31 4.26
CA ILE A 23 -8.31 -1.66 2.95
C ILE A 23 -9.27 -2.86 3.07
N ASP A 24 -8.86 -3.91 3.80
CA ASP A 24 -9.64 -5.14 3.95
C ASP A 24 -10.95 -4.93 4.74
N SER A 25 -10.95 -3.94 5.65
CA SER A 25 -12.13 -3.57 6.44
C SER A 25 -13.12 -2.67 5.70
N MET A 26 -12.80 -2.20 4.49
CA MET A 26 -13.64 -1.29 3.70
C MET A 26 -14.42 -2.05 2.63
N GLU A 27 -15.68 -1.66 2.43
CA GLU A 27 -16.45 -2.11 1.26
C GLU A 27 -15.82 -1.55 -0.03
N SER A 28 -15.93 -2.29 -1.14
CA SER A 28 -15.24 -1.95 -2.39
C SER A 28 -15.68 -0.61 -3.01
N ASP A 29 -16.87 -0.11 -2.66
CA ASP A 29 -17.40 1.19 -3.07
C ASP A 29 -17.36 2.24 -1.94
N ALA A 30 -16.74 1.92 -0.80
CA ALA A 30 -16.67 2.80 0.35
C ALA A 30 -15.98 4.13 -0.01
N LYS A 31 -16.66 5.23 0.32
CA LYS A 31 -16.12 6.59 0.13
C LYS A 31 -14.78 6.72 0.87
N GLY A 32 -13.72 6.97 0.11
CA GLY A 32 -12.36 7.15 0.62
C GLY A 32 -11.43 5.96 0.37
N LEU A 33 -11.94 4.80 -0.07
CA LEU A 33 -11.09 3.64 -0.41
C LEU A 33 -10.06 4.00 -1.48
N ALA A 34 -10.46 4.71 -2.54
CA ALA A 34 -9.55 5.17 -3.59
C ALA A 34 -8.39 6.04 -3.06
N SER A 35 -8.66 6.88 -2.04
CA SER A 35 -7.64 7.71 -1.40
C SER A 35 -6.66 6.86 -0.59
N ILE A 36 -7.16 5.89 0.19
CA ILE A 36 -6.33 4.94 0.95
C ILE A 36 -5.47 4.09 0.01
N LEU A 37 -6.05 3.56 -1.07
CA LEU A 37 -5.33 2.80 -2.09
C LEU A 37 -4.21 3.62 -2.75
N ASN A 38 -4.45 4.91 -2.98
CA ASN A 38 -3.41 5.80 -3.51
C ASN A 38 -2.26 6.01 -2.49
N VAL A 39 -2.59 6.18 -1.20
CA VAL A 39 -1.59 6.26 -0.13
C VAL A 39 -0.77 4.97 -0.05
N ALA A 40 -1.41 3.80 -0.14
CA ALA A 40 -0.74 2.50 -0.14
C ALA A 40 0.24 2.34 -1.32
N ARG A 41 -0.21 2.67 -2.55
CA ARG A 41 0.64 2.64 -3.74
C ARG A 41 1.84 3.58 -3.61
N GLN A 42 1.60 4.80 -3.15
CA GLN A 42 2.65 5.80 -2.99
C GLN A 42 3.64 5.40 -1.89
N PHE A 43 3.17 4.82 -0.78
CA PHE A 43 4.02 4.29 0.27
C PHE A 43 4.98 3.20 -0.24
N LEU A 44 4.47 2.24 -1.01
CA LEU A 44 5.31 1.19 -1.62
C LEU A 44 6.35 1.81 -2.57
N LYS A 45 5.91 2.72 -3.45
CA LYS A 45 6.77 3.40 -4.44
C LYS A 45 7.86 4.26 -3.78
N ASP A 46 7.50 5.11 -2.83
CA ASP A 46 8.41 6.07 -2.19
C ASP A 46 9.50 5.37 -1.36
N ASN A 47 9.21 4.16 -0.89
CA ASN A 47 10.16 3.34 -0.14
C ASN A 47 10.89 2.32 -1.02
N GLY A 48 10.76 2.39 -2.35
CA GLY A 48 11.44 1.52 -3.29
C GLY A 48 11.06 0.04 -3.15
N ILE A 49 9.84 -0.23 -2.68
CA ILE A 49 9.36 -1.57 -2.40
C ILE A 49 8.82 -2.15 -3.70
N ASP A 50 9.54 -3.14 -4.24
CA ASP A 50 9.07 -3.89 -5.40
C ASP A 50 8.00 -4.89 -4.97
N VAL A 51 6.76 -4.56 -5.33
CA VAL A 51 5.55 -5.36 -5.10
C VAL A 51 5.74 -6.81 -5.53
N ALA A 52 6.42 -7.05 -6.66
CA ALA A 52 6.64 -8.39 -7.21
C ALA A 52 7.72 -9.19 -6.45
N ALA A 53 8.64 -8.50 -5.79
CA ALA A 53 9.73 -9.11 -5.02
C ALA A 53 9.40 -9.27 -3.53
N THR A 54 8.21 -8.83 -3.10
CA THR A 54 7.84 -8.82 -1.69
C THR A 54 7.41 -10.22 -1.25
N PRO A 55 7.96 -10.79 -0.16
CA PRO A 55 7.58 -12.12 0.29
C PRO A 55 6.09 -12.19 0.67
N PRO A 56 5.33 -13.18 0.14
CA PRO A 56 3.95 -13.40 0.56
C PRO A 56 3.83 -13.59 2.08
N GLY A 57 2.79 -13.03 2.68
CA GLY A 57 2.55 -13.10 4.12
C GLY A 57 3.39 -12.15 4.98
N SER A 58 4.42 -11.49 4.43
CA SER A 58 5.07 -10.35 5.10
C SER A 58 4.11 -9.14 5.14
N PRO A 59 4.27 -8.18 6.09
CA PRO A 59 3.41 -7.00 6.15
C PRO A 59 3.35 -6.22 4.82
N LEU A 60 4.50 -6.07 4.18
CA LEU A 60 4.60 -5.44 2.86
C LEU A 60 3.95 -6.29 1.77
N GLY A 61 4.09 -7.62 1.84
CA GLY A 61 3.47 -8.56 0.90
C GLY A 61 1.95 -8.52 0.98
N LYS A 62 1.38 -8.49 2.20
CA LYS A 62 -0.06 -8.31 2.39
C LYS A 62 -0.56 -7.01 1.78
N LEU A 63 0.15 -5.90 2.00
CA LEU A 63 -0.22 -4.61 1.41
C LEU A 63 -0.13 -4.65 -0.12
N ALA A 64 0.92 -5.27 -0.66
CA ALA A 64 1.11 -5.50 -2.08
C ALA A 64 -0.08 -6.27 -2.69
N ASP A 65 -0.46 -7.40 -2.08
CA ASP A 65 -1.59 -8.22 -2.50
C ASP A 65 -2.90 -7.39 -2.52
N LYS A 66 -3.15 -6.62 -1.45
CA LYS A 66 -4.34 -5.75 -1.36
C LYS A 66 -4.37 -4.67 -2.44
N VAL A 67 -3.24 -4.04 -2.74
CA VAL A 67 -3.19 -3.04 -3.80
C VAL A 67 -3.41 -3.66 -5.19
N SER A 68 -2.96 -4.90 -5.39
CA SER A 68 -3.15 -5.64 -6.64
C SER A 68 -4.59 -6.12 -6.85
N GLU A 69 -5.35 -6.39 -5.78
CA GLU A 69 -6.79 -6.71 -5.84
C GLU A 69 -7.62 -5.55 -6.41
N PHE A 70 -7.13 -4.31 -6.29
CA PHE A 70 -7.77 -3.10 -6.80
C PHE A 70 -6.88 -2.44 -7.86
N PRO A 71 -6.83 -2.98 -9.10
CA PRO A 71 -6.03 -2.40 -10.16
C PRO A 71 -6.46 -0.96 -10.43
N PHE A 72 -5.49 -0.07 -10.55
CA PHE A 72 -5.74 1.31 -10.95
C PHE A 72 -5.83 1.36 -12.48
N ASP A 73 -6.99 1.76 -13.02
CA ASP A 73 -7.14 2.10 -14.43
C ASP A 73 -6.93 3.61 -14.63
N PRO A 74 -5.82 4.02 -15.28
CA PRO A 74 -5.58 5.43 -15.58
C PRO A 74 -6.62 6.06 -16.51
N ALA A 75 -7.37 5.25 -17.27
CA ALA A 75 -8.43 5.74 -18.14
C ALA A 75 -9.71 6.11 -17.37
N GLU A 76 -9.93 5.51 -16.20
CA GLU A 76 -11.06 5.83 -15.31
C GLU A 76 -10.75 6.99 -14.36
N ASP A 77 -9.48 7.21 -14.04
CA ASP A 77 -9.04 8.41 -13.33
C ASP A 77 -9.03 9.58 -14.32
N GLY A 78 -10.12 10.36 -14.34
CA GLY A 78 -10.33 11.53 -15.22
C GLY A 78 -9.29 12.67 -15.10
N ARG A 79 -8.14 12.41 -14.48
CA ARG A 79 -6.88 13.17 -14.53
C ARG A 79 -6.02 12.80 -15.74
N LEU A 80 -6.63 12.52 -16.89
CA LEU A 80 -5.91 12.55 -18.16
C LEU A 80 -5.56 14.02 -18.46
N ASN A 81 -4.24 14.29 -18.38
CA ASN A 81 -3.50 15.54 -18.58
C ASN A 81 -3.24 16.37 -17.31
#